data_AF-A0A971BLQ6-F1
#
_entry.id   AF-A0A971BLQ6-F1
#
_cell.length_a   1.000
_cell.length_b   1.000
_cell.length_c   1.000
_cell.angle_alpha   90.00
_cell.angle_beta   90.00
_cell.angle_gamma   90.00
#
_symmetry.space_group_name_H-M   'P 1'
#
loop_
_entity.id
_entity.type
_entity.pdbx_description
1 polymer ?
#
loop_
_entity_poly.entity_id
_entity_poly.type
_entity_poly.pdbx_seq_one_letter_code
_entity_poly.pdbx_strand_id
1 'polypeptide(L)'
;RAAGPGLRQECAGLGGCATGEAKVTGGHGLKARYVIHTVGPVWAGGTKGEPELLASCYRECMRIAKDHGLKSVAFPSVSTGVYGYPVELAAPVAVNTVLDALAKDGAPDSVVFVCFDPGTLAAYRHLLDEYDAME
;
A
#
# COMPACT_ATOMS: atom_id res chain seq x y z
N ARG A 1 16.43 4.19 5.89
CA ARG A 1 17.82 3.83 6.31
C ARG A 1 18.39 2.73 5.41
N ALA A 2 17.73 1.58 5.26
CA ALA A 2 18.23 0.46 4.46
C ALA A 2 18.53 0.77 2.97
N ALA A 3 17.74 1.62 2.32
CA ALA A 3 17.98 2.02 0.93
C ALA A 3 19.23 2.92 0.73
N GLY A 4 19.84 3.41 1.82
CA GLY A 4 20.92 4.39 1.75
C GLY A 4 20.44 5.82 1.43
N PRO A 5 21.37 6.78 1.32
CA PRO A 5 21.06 8.21 1.14
C PRO A 5 20.52 8.54 -0.26
N GLY A 6 20.82 7.73 -1.28
CA GLY A 6 20.36 7.94 -2.66
C GLY A 6 18.84 8.03 -2.78
N LEU A 7 18.11 7.22 -2.00
CA LEU A 7 16.65 7.27 -1.96
C LEU A 7 16.13 8.66 -1.58
N ARG A 8 16.72 9.28 -0.55
CA ARG A 8 16.31 10.61 -0.09
C ARG A 8 16.61 11.68 -1.14
N GLN A 9 17.73 11.56 -1.84
CA GLN A 9 18.11 12.49 -2.91
C GLN A 9 17.12 12.42 -4.08
N GLU A 10 16.75 11.21 -4.50
CA GLU A 10 15.74 11.02 -5.55
C GLU A 10 14.36 11.54 -5.11
N CYS A 11 13.92 11.23 -3.88
CA CYS A 11 12.66 11.76 -3.33
C CYS A 11 12.61 13.30 -3.34
N ALA A 12 13.74 13.98 -3.13
CA ALA A 12 13.78 15.45 -3.16
C ALA A 12 13.46 16.01 -4.54
N GLY A 13 13.73 15.27 -5.62
CA GLY A 13 13.38 15.63 -6.99
C GLY A 13 11.91 15.40 -7.36
N LEU A 14 11.12 14.71 -6.52
CA LEU A 14 9.74 14.35 -6.84
C LEU A 14 8.71 15.46 -6.60
N GLY A 15 9.08 16.52 -5.87
CA GLY A 15 8.16 17.64 -5.57
C GLY A 15 7.02 17.29 -4.61
N GLY A 16 7.25 16.40 -3.64
CA GLY A 16 6.23 15.96 -2.66
C GLY A 16 5.27 14.92 -3.23
N CYS A 17 4.21 14.57 -2.49
CA CYS A 17 3.16 13.63 -2.91
C CYS A 17 1.89 13.96 -2.12
N ALA A 18 0.74 14.11 -2.80
CA ALA A 18 -0.50 14.42 -2.11
C ALA A 18 -1.11 13.19 -1.44
N THR A 19 -2.00 13.40 -0.47
CA THR A 19 -2.75 12.31 0.16
C THR A 19 -3.56 11.54 -0.88
N GLY A 20 -3.50 10.21 -0.85
CA GLY A 20 -4.16 9.35 -1.83
C GLY A 20 -3.37 9.13 -3.12
N GLU A 21 -2.26 9.82 -3.32
CA GLU A 21 -1.39 9.64 -4.49
C GLU A 21 -0.20 8.71 -4.18
N ALA A 22 0.48 8.28 -5.24
CA ALA A 22 1.74 7.55 -5.14
C ALA A 22 2.78 8.02 -6.16
N LYS A 23 4.06 7.88 -5.82
CA LYS A 23 5.22 8.15 -6.69
C LYS A 23 6.25 7.04 -6.55
N VAL A 24 7.04 6.81 -7.60
CA VAL A 24 8.03 5.72 -7.63
C VAL A 24 9.45 6.28 -7.63
N THR A 25 10.34 5.56 -6.97
CA THR A 25 11.79 5.76 -7.06
C THR A 25 12.50 4.44 -7.29
N GLY A 26 13.79 4.50 -7.63
CA GLY A 26 14.67 3.34 -7.51
C GLY A 26 14.72 2.79 -6.08
N GLY A 27 15.05 1.51 -5.95
CA GLY A 27 15.22 0.83 -4.65
C GLY A 27 16.56 1.12 -3.96
N HIS A 28 17.55 1.62 -4.71
CA HIS A 28 18.90 1.92 -4.22
C HIS A 28 19.55 0.72 -3.53
N GLY A 29 19.92 0.83 -2.25
CA GLY A 29 20.52 -0.24 -1.47
C GLY A 29 19.57 -1.38 -1.07
N LEU A 30 18.29 -1.33 -1.46
CA LEU A 30 17.32 -2.39 -1.19
C LEU A 30 17.45 -3.53 -2.19
N LYS A 31 17.04 -4.74 -1.76
CA LYS A 31 16.80 -5.86 -2.69
C LYS A 31 15.61 -5.60 -3.63
N ALA A 32 14.64 -4.80 -3.18
CA ALA A 32 13.53 -4.36 -4.02
C ALA A 32 14.04 -3.44 -5.13
N ARG A 33 13.56 -3.61 -6.36
CA ARG A 33 13.99 -2.81 -7.52
C ARG A 33 13.51 -1.36 -7.41
N TYR A 34 12.34 -1.16 -6.83
CA TYR A 34 11.68 0.13 -6.69
C TYR A 34 11.11 0.31 -5.28
N VAL A 35 10.88 1.55 -4.90
CA VAL A 35 10.01 1.93 -3.78
C VAL A 35 8.88 2.77 -4.33
N ILE A 36 7.65 2.36 -4.09
CA ILE A 36 6.46 3.16 -4.39
C ILE A 36 6.06 3.86 -3.09
N HIS A 37 6.17 5.18 -3.08
CA HIS A 37 5.86 6.06 -1.96
C HIS A 37 4.42 6.53 -2.10
N THR A 38 3.58 6.28 -1.11
CA THR A 38 2.21 6.79 -1.06
C THR A 38 1.96 7.51 0.25
N VAL A 39 1.08 8.50 0.24
CA VAL A 39 0.71 9.28 1.43
C VAL A 39 -0.71 8.93 1.83
N GLY A 40 -0.83 8.11 2.87
CA GLY A 40 -2.13 7.74 3.44
C GLY A 40 -2.82 8.91 4.16
N PRO A 41 -4.14 8.86 4.33
CA PRO A 41 -4.88 9.87 5.10
C PRO A 41 -4.59 9.76 6.60
N VAL A 42 -4.65 10.91 7.29
CA VAL A 42 -4.70 10.95 8.76
C VAL A 42 -6.14 10.67 9.19
N TRP A 43 -6.32 9.74 10.13
CA TRP A 43 -7.64 9.38 10.62
C TRP A 43 -8.27 10.52 11.42
N ALA A 44 -9.47 10.94 11.01
CA ALA A 44 -10.24 11.98 11.68
C ALA A 44 -11.71 11.56 11.86
N GLY A 45 -11.94 10.26 12.08
CA GLY A 45 -13.26 9.68 12.34
C GLY A 45 -13.97 9.11 11.11
N GLY A 46 -13.32 9.06 9.93
CA GLY A 46 -13.81 8.33 8.76
C GLY A 46 -14.90 9.05 7.97
N THR A 47 -15.15 10.33 8.27
CA THR A 47 -16.22 11.14 7.67
C THR A 47 -15.71 12.18 6.68
N LYS A 48 -14.40 12.25 6.44
CA LYS A 48 -13.74 13.23 5.57
C LYS A 48 -13.18 12.61 4.30
N GLY A 49 -13.66 11.43 3.93
CA GLY A 49 -13.22 10.69 2.74
C GLY A 49 -11.96 9.85 2.97
N GLU A 50 -11.55 9.61 4.23
CA GLU A 50 -10.39 8.78 4.55
C GLU A 50 -10.46 7.37 3.93
N PRO A 51 -11.61 6.67 3.89
CA PRO A 51 -11.68 5.37 3.23
C PRO A 51 -11.32 5.44 1.74
N GLU A 52 -11.82 6.44 1.03
CA GLU A 52 -11.57 6.61 -0.40
C GLU A 52 -10.13 7.05 -0.69
N LEU A 53 -9.57 7.93 0.15
CA LEU A 53 -8.16 8.34 0.06
C LEU A 53 -7.22 7.15 0.35
N LEU A 54 -7.55 6.31 1.32
CA LEU A 54 -6.79 5.10 1.60
C LEU A 54 -6.87 4.11 0.43
N ALA A 55 -8.07 3.89 -0.14
CA ALA A 55 -8.23 3.08 -1.34
C ALA A 55 -7.41 3.64 -2.51
N SER A 56 -7.40 4.96 -2.71
CA SER A 56 -6.59 5.63 -3.73
C SER A 56 -5.10 5.33 -3.59
N CYS A 57 -4.57 5.28 -2.37
CA CYS A 57 -3.16 4.92 -2.12
C CYS A 57 -2.82 3.54 -2.71
N TYR A 58 -3.64 2.54 -2.40
CA TYR A 58 -3.46 1.17 -2.91
C TYR A 58 -3.64 1.11 -4.42
N ARG A 59 -4.68 1.75 -4.99
CA ARG A 59 -4.91 1.77 -6.45
C ARG A 59 -3.75 2.41 -7.21
N GLU A 60 -3.26 3.57 -6.77
CA GLU A 60 -2.14 4.23 -7.44
C GLU A 60 -0.86 3.41 -7.35
N CYS A 61 -0.61 2.73 -6.23
CA CYS A 61 0.53 1.83 -6.12
C CYS A 61 0.41 0.61 -7.04
N MET A 62 -0.78 0.00 -7.14
CA MET A 62 -1.04 -1.12 -8.05
C MET A 62 -0.89 -0.69 -9.51
N ARG A 63 -1.42 0.49 -9.87
CA ARG A 63 -1.26 1.09 -11.22
C ARG A 63 0.22 1.30 -11.55
N ILE A 64 0.99 1.93 -10.65
CA ILE A 64 2.43 2.13 -10.86
C ILE A 64 3.15 0.79 -11.02
N ALA A 65 2.82 -0.21 -10.19
CA ALA A 65 3.44 -1.53 -10.28
C ALA A 65 3.17 -2.20 -11.64
N LYS A 66 1.93 -2.12 -12.12
CA LYS A 66 1.54 -2.58 -13.46
C LYS A 66 2.31 -1.83 -14.55
N ASP A 67 2.32 -0.50 -14.52
CA ASP A 67 2.96 0.35 -15.52
C ASP A 67 4.48 0.12 -15.61
N HIS A 68 5.10 -0.32 -14.51
CA HIS A 68 6.52 -0.67 -14.43
C HIS A 68 6.80 -2.17 -14.69
N GLY A 69 5.77 -2.97 -15.01
CA GLY A 69 5.92 -4.41 -15.25
C GLY A 69 6.43 -5.18 -14.04
N LEU A 70 6.07 -4.76 -12.82
CA LEU A 70 6.49 -5.42 -11.60
C LEU A 70 5.69 -6.71 -11.40
N LYS A 71 6.38 -7.80 -11.04
CA LYS A 71 5.76 -9.12 -10.79
C LYS A 71 5.32 -9.33 -9.34
N SER A 72 5.80 -8.49 -8.43
CA SER A 72 5.52 -8.64 -7.00
C SER A 72 5.53 -7.28 -6.31
N VAL A 73 4.59 -7.05 -5.41
CA VAL A 73 4.51 -5.84 -4.57
C VAL A 73 4.30 -6.24 -3.12
N ALA A 74 4.93 -5.51 -2.20
CA ALA A 74 4.72 -5.67 -0.77
C ALA A 74 4.19 -4.35 -0.18
N PHE A 75 3.04 -4.42 0.50
CA PHE A 75 2.41 -3.27 1.15
C PHE A 75 2.55 -3.35 2.67
N PRO A 76 2.91 -2.27 3.37
CA PRO A 76 2.64 -2.15 4.79
C PRO A 76 1.13 -1.91 5.03
N SER A 77 0.72 -1.94 6.29
CA SER A 77 -0.59 -1.44 6.72
C SER A 77 -0.59 0.10 6.71
N VAL A 78 -1.06 0.70 5.60
CA VAL A 78 -0.98 2.15 5.37
C VAL A 78 -1.91 2.89 6.33
N SER A 79 -1.43 4.02 6.88
CA SER A 79 -2.13 4.88 7.84
C SER A 79 -2.41 4.31 9.24
N THR A 80 -2.13 3.04 9.54
CA THR A 80 -2.51 2.43 10.83
C THR A 80 -1.51 2.65 11.97
N GLY A 81 -0.38 3.30 11.69
CA GLY A 81 0.61 3.70 12.69
C GLY A 81 0.32 5.10 13.26
N VAL A 82 1.27 6.02 13.10
CA VAL A 82 1.17 7.40 13.62
C VAL A 82 -0.03 8.20 13.06
N TYR A 83 -0.60 7.79 11.93
CA TYR A 83 -1.80 8.40 11.33
C TYR A 83 -3.11 7.90 11.95
N GLY A 84 -3.05 6.90 12.84
CA GLY A 84 -4.14 6.52 13.74
C GLY A 84 -5.35 5.85 13.09
N TYR A 85 -5.25 5.40 11.84
CA TYR A 85 -6.35 4.69 11.18
C TYR A 85 -6.57 3.34 11.85
N PRO A 86 -7.78 3.04 12.39
CA PRO A 86 -8.05 1.75 13.01
C PRO A 86 -7.83 0.60 12.02
N VAL A 87 -7.08 -0.41 12.44
CA VAL A 87 -6.69 -1.55 11.58
C VAL A 87 -7.93 -2.27 11.05
N GLU A 88 -8.95 -2.45 11.90
CA GLU A 88 -10.20 -3.12 11.59
C GLU A 88 -10.99 -2.40 10.49
N LEU A 89 -10.76 -1.10 10.30
CA LEU A 89 -11.36 -0.29 9.25
C LEU A 89 -10.45 -0.13 8.02
N ALA A 90 -9.13 -0.12 8.22
CA ALA A 90 -8.14 0.05 7.16
C ALA A 90 -7.90 -1.25 6.36
N ALA A 91 -7.84 -2.39 7.04
CA ALA A 91 -7.52 -3.67 6.42
C ALA A 91 -8.55 -4.08 5.35
N PRO A 92 -9.88 -3.95 5.55
CA PRO A 92 -10.86 -4.22 4.50
C PRO A 92 -10.67 -3.33 3.27
N VAL A 93 -10.37 -2.04 3.48
CA VAL A 93 -10.09 -1.10 2.36
C VAL A 93 -8.86 -1.57 1.58
N ALA A 94 -7.78 -1.93 2.27
CA ALA A 94 -6.55 -2.42 1.65
C ALA A 94 -6.75 -3.71 0.85
N VAL A 95 -7.37 -4.72 1.48
CA VAL A 95 -7.58 -6.04 0.88
C VAL A 95 -8.51 -5.95 -0.32
N ASN A 96 -9.70 -5.36 -0.17
CA ASN A 96 -10.68 -5.26 -1.25
C ASN A 96 -10.12 -4.48 -2.44
N THR A 97 -9.43 -3.36 -2.19
CA THR A 97 -8.85 -2.55 -3.26
C THR A 97 -7.79 -3.30 -4.05
N VAL A 98 -6.95 -4.09 -3.37
CA VAL A 98 -5.90 -4.89 -4.02
C VAL A 98 -6.53 -6.04 -4.81
N LEU A 99 -7.51 -6.74 -4.26
CA LEU A 99 -8.22 -7.82 -4.95
C LEU A 99 -8.94 -7.31 -6.20
N ASP A 100 -9.66 -6.18 -6.10
CA ASP A 100 -10.31 -5.53 -7.24
C ASP A 100 -9.30 -5.16 -8.34
N ALA A 101 -8.14 -4.63 -7.96
CA ALA A 101 -7.08 -4.29 -8.92
C ALA A 101 -6.49 -5.54 -9.59
N LEU A 102 -6.25 -6.62 -8.83
CA LEU A 102 -5.76 -7.89 -9.37
C LEU A 102 -6.77 -8.53 -10.32
N ALA A 103 -8.06 -8.56 -9.95
CA ALA A 103 -9.13 -9.08 -10.78
C ALA A 103 -9.28 -8.31 -12.09
N LYS A 104 -9.10 -6.97 -12.04
CA LYS A 104 -9.22 -6.10 -13.21
C LYS A 104 -8.02 -6.17 -14.15
N ASP A 105 -6.81 -6.13 -13.60
CA ASP A 105 -5.59 -5.89 -14.37
C ASP A 105 -4.69 -7.11 -14.53
N GLY A 106 -4.88 -8.16 -13.71
CA GLY A 106 -4.08 -9.39 -13.74
C GLY A 106 -2.61 -9.22 -13.34
N ALA A 107 -2.24 -8.05 -12.79
CA ALA A 107 -0.88 -7.73 -12.38
C ALA A 107 -0.87 -6.89 -11.10
N PRO A 108 0.14 -7.03 -10.23
CA PRO A 108 1.29 -7.95 -10.32
C PRO A 108 0.92 -9.42 -10.04
N ASP A 109 1.81 -10.37 -10.38
CA ASP A 109 1.62 -11.82 -10.12
C ASP A 109 1.44 -12.16 -8.63
N SER A 110 1.94 -11.31 -7.72
CA SER A 110 1.84 -11.52 -6.28
C SER A 110 1.81 -10.21 -5.50
N VAL A 111 0.98 -10.17 -4.45
CA VAL A 111 0.92 -9.08 -3.48
C VAL A 111 1.09 -9.64 -2.08
N VAL A 112 1.93 -8.99 -1.27
CA VAL A 112 2.18 -9.36 0.13
C VAL A 112 1.80 -8.21 1.05
N PHE A 113 0.93 -8.46 2.02
CA PHE A 113 0.68 -7.54 3.13
C PHE A 113 1.66 -7.79 4.28
N VAL A 114 2.58 -6.85 4.49
CA VAL A 114 3.62 -6.92 5.52
C VAL A 114 3.09 -6.30 6.81
N CYS A 115 2.56 -7.16 7.67
CA CYS A 115 2.02 -6.78 8.98
C CYS A 115 3.13 -6.72 10.03
N PHE A 116 3.24 -5.61 10.76
CA PHE A 116 4.32 -5.41 11.74
C PHE A 116 4.07 -6.12 13.07
N ASP A 117 2.80 -6.24 13.47
CA ASP A 117 2.38 -6.80 14.75
C ASP A 117 1.31 -7.91 14.58
N PRO A 118 1.09 -8.75 15.61
CA PRO A 118 0.12 -9.85 15.55
C PRO A 118 -1.33 -9.42 15.35
N GLY A 119 -1.75 -8.26 15.86
CA GLY A 119 -3.11 -7.76 15.71
C GLY A 119 -3.40 -7.38 14.27
N THR A 120 -2.48 -6.63 13.64
CA THR A 120 -2.54 -6.33 12.21
C THR A 120 -2.54 -7.61 11.37
N LEU A 121 -1.66 -8.58 11.69
CA LEU A 121 -1.63 -9.86 10.97
C LEU A 121 -2.96 -10.60 11.07
N ALA A 122 -3.58 -10.66 12.26
CA ALA A 122 -4.86 -11.34 12.47
C ALA A 122 -5.98 -10.70 11.64
N ALA A 123 -6.05 -9.36 11.58
CA ALA A 123 -7.05 -8.66 10.80
C ALA A 123 -6.93 -8.95 9.29
N TYR A 124 -5.71 -8.88 8.73
CA TYR A 124 -5.48 -9.19 7.32
C TYR A 124 -5.70 -10.67 7.01
N ARG A 125 -5.25 -11.58 7.90
CA ARG A 125 -5.42 -13.02 7.73
C ARG A 125 -6.89 -13.40 7.66
N HIS A 126 -7.70 -12.89 8.58
CA HIS A 126 -9.14 -13.17 8.61
C HIS A 126 -9.83 -12.82 7.30
N LEU A 127 -9.55 -11.63 6.75
CA LEU A 127 -10.15 -11.17 5.48
C LEU A 127 -9.72 -12.02 4.28
N LEU A 128 -8.45 -12.43 4.22
CA LEU A 128 -7.94 -13.26 3.14
C LEU A 128 -8.47 -14.71 3.24
N ASP A 129 -8.57 -15.26 4.45
CA ASP A 129 -9.14 -16.59 4.66
C ASP A 129 -10.63 -16.62 4.29
N GLU A 130 -11.38 -15.53 4.54
CA GLU A 130 -12.76 -15.39 4.07
C GLU A 130 -12.85 -15.32 2.53
N TYR A 131 -11.95 -14.58 1.89
CA TYR A 131 -11.88 -14.52 0.42
C TYR A 131 -11.58 -15.90 -0.19
N ASP A 132 -10.57 -16.61 0.33
CA ASP A 132 -10.19 -17.94 -0.15
C ASP A 132 -11.30 -18.98 0.04
N ALA A 133 -12.18 -18.80 1.03
CA ALA A 133 -13.33 -19.68 1.26
C ALA A 133 -14.51 -19.42 0.32
N MET A 134 -14.51 -18.29 -0.39
CA MET A 134 -15.57 -17.88 -1.33
C MET A 134 -15.30 -18.31 -2.78
N GLU A 135 -14.06 -18.68 -3.11
CA GLU A 135 -13.62 -19.23 -4.41
C GLU A 135 -13.74 -20.77 -4.46
#